data_AF-A0A0B5AW20-F1
#
_entry.id   AF-A0A0B5AW20-F1
#
_cell.length_a   1.000
_cell.length_b   1.000
_cell.length_c   1.000
_cell.angle_alpha   90.00
_cell.angle_beta   90.00
_cell.angle_gamma   90.00
#
_symmetry.space_group_name_H-M   'P 1'
#
loop_
_entity.id
_entity.type
_entity.pdbx_description
1 polymer ?
#
loop_
_entity_poly.entity_id
_entity_poly.type
_entity_poly.pdbx_seq_one_letter_code
_entity_poly.pdbx_strand_id
1 'polypeptide(L)' 'MMEVLSEKEAFIIDCIYISFFSVTEVAHYMGISRQAVNQSKNKALQKIKTLYFIDETLKKKAF' A
#
# COMPACT_ATOMS: atom_id res chain seq x y z
N MET A 1 3.12 9.18 6.93
CA MET A 1 2.97 7.93 6.13
C MET A 1 1.56 7.79 5.55
N MET A 2 0.50 8.02 6.35
CA MET A 2 -0.89 7.85 5.90
C MET A 2 -1.44 8.96 4.99
N GLU A 3 -0.89 10.17 4.97
CA GLU A 3 -1.44 11.29 4.17
C GLU A 3 -1.42 11.08 2.64
N VAL A 4 -0.60 10.16 2.14
CA VAL A 4 -0.51 9.83 0.70
C VAL A 4 -1.37 8.62 0.32
N LEU A 5 -1.75 7.82 1.31
CA LEU A 5 -2.57 6.63 1.15
C LEU A 5 -4.05 7.00 1.24
N SER A 6 -4.91 6.29 0.50
CA SER A 6 -6.33 6.32 0.83
C SER A 6 -6.57 5.61 2.17
N GLU A 7 -7.70 5.88 2.82
CA GLU A 7 -8.07 5.19 4.06
C GLU A 7 -8.01 3.67 3.93
N LYS A 8 -8.49 3.15 2.79
CA LYS A 8 -8.43 1.72 2.47
C LYS A 8 -6.99 1.20 2.34
N GLU A 9 -6.13 1.95 1.67
CA GLU A 9 -4.72 1.60 1.50
C GLU A 9 -3.98 1.60 2.84
N ALA A 10 -4.20 2.64 3.66
CA ALA A 10 -3.61 2.76 4.99
C ALA A 10 -4.06 1.61 5.91
N PHE A 11 -5.37 1.33 5.95
CA PHE A 11 -5.93 0.25 6.75
C PHE A 11 -5.33 -1.12 6.38
N ILE A 12 -5.24 -1.42 5.07
CA ILE A 12 -4.67 -2.70 4.60
C ILE A 12 -3.18 -2.80 4.95
N ILE A 13 -2.41 -1.72 4.85
CA ILE A 13 -1.00 -1.71 5.22
C ILE A 13 -0.82 -1.92 6.72
N ASP A 14 -1.62 -1.25 7.55
CA ASP A 14 -1.59 -1.40 9.00
C ASP A 14 -1.91 -2.85 9.42
N CYS A 15 -2.97 -3.43 8.88
CA CYS A 15 -3.34 -4.82 9.14
C CYS A 15 -2.19 -5.79 8.83
N ILE A 16 -1.53 -5.62 7.68
CA ILE A 16 -0.53 -6.59 7.19
C ILE A 16 0.84 -6.39 7.87
N TYR A 17 1.30 -5.15 8.01
CA TYR A 17 2.68 -4.87 8.42
C TYR A 17 2.82 -4.43 9.87
N ILE A 18 1.75 -3.99 10.52
CA ILE A 18 1.75 -3.57 11.93
C ILE A 18 1.04 -4.61 12.80
N SER A 19 -0.13 -5.06 12.35
CA SER A 19 -0.96 -6.04 13.08
C SER A 19 -0.70 -7.49 12.66
N PHE A 20 0.18 -7.74 11.67
CA PHE A 20 0.60 -9.06 11.19
C PHE A 20 -0.52 -9.99 10.71
N PHE A 21 -1.67 -9.44 10.30
CA PHE A 21 -2.72 -10.24 9.66
C PHE A 21 -2.28 -10.71 8.28
N SER A 22 -2.70 -11.92 7.93
CA SER A 22 -2.54 -12.43 6.57
C SER A 22 -3.48 -11.72 5.59
N VAL A 23 -3.12 -11.72 4.31
CA VAL A 23 -3.99 -11.22 3.23
C VAL A 23 -5.37 -11.90 3.23
N THR A 24 -5.44 -13.18 3.62
CA THR A 24 -6.69 -13.93 3.69
C THR A 24 -7.59 -13.43 4.81
N GLU A 25 -7.04 -13.18 6.00
CA GLU A 25 -7.80 -12.64 7.15
C GLU A 25 -8.32 -11.24 6.85
N VAL A 26 -7.48 -10.38 6.26
CA VAL A 26 -7.89 -9.03 5.85
C VAL A 26 -8.99 -9.08 4.78
N ALA A 27 -8.86 -9.97 3.79
CA ALA A 27 -9.88 -10.15 2.76
C ALA A 27 -11.22 -10.58 3.34
N HIS A 28 -11.19 -11.55 4.26
CA HIS A 28 -12.38 -12.03 4.96
C HIS A 28 -13.02 -10.94 5.81
N TYR A 29 -12.22 -10.22 6.62
CA TYR A 29 -12.69 -9.12 7.46
C TYR A 29 -13.33 -7.99 6.66
N MET A 30 -12.73 -7.62 5.54
CA MET A 30 -13.22 -6.53 4.69
C MET A 30 -14.33 -6.94 3.72
N GLY A 31 -14.69 -8.23 3.65
CA GLY A 31 -15.69 -8.74 2.70
C GLY A 31 -15.30 -8.57 1.23
N ILE A 32 -13.99 -8.62 0.90
CA ILE A 32 -13.48 -8.45 -0.47
C ILE A 32 -12.57 -9.61 -0.87
N SER A 33 -12.24 -9.72 -2.16
CA SER A 33 -11.33 -10.76 -2.64
C SER A 33 -9.88 -10.55 -2.18
N ARG A 34 -9.11 -11.64 -2.04
CA ARG A 34 -7.67 -11.59 -1.77
C ARG A 34 -6.91 -10.78 -2.83
N GLN A 35 -7.38 -10.84 -4.08
CA GLN A 35 -6.83 -10.09 -5.20
C GLN A 35 -7.02 -8.59 -5.00
N ALA A 36 -8.19 -8.15 -4.53
CA ALA A 36 -8.46 -6.75 -4.24
C ALA A 36 -7.58 -6.22 -3.08
N VAL A 37 -7.36 -7.04 -2.03
CA VAL A 37 -6.42 -6.71 -0.95
C VAL A 37 -5.00 -6.56 -1.49
N ASN A 38 -4.52 -7.53 -2.26
CA ASN A 38 -3.17 -7.49 -2.84
C ASN A 38 -2.97 -6.30 -3.79
N GLN A 39 -3.95 -5.99 -4.63
CA GLN A 39 -3.90 -4.83 -5.51
C GLN A 39 -3.79 -3.52 -4.71
N SER A 40 -4.61 -3.36 -3.67
CA SER A 40 -4.58 -2.19 -2.80
C SER A 40 -3.26 -2.08 -2.03
N LYS A 41 -2.77 -3.19 -1.48
CA LYS A 41 -1.45 -3.27 -0.82
C LYS A 41 -0.33 -2.84 -1.78
N ASN A 42 -0.28 -3.41 -2.97
CA ASN A 42 0.78 -3.11 -3.95
C ASN A 42 0.74 -1.63 -4.37
N LYS A 43 -0.45 -1.07 -4.56
CA LYS A 43 -0.63 0.36 -4.85
C LYS A 43 -0.12 1.24 -3.70
N ALA A 44 -0.44 0.89 -2.46
CA ALA A 44 0.04 1.59 -1.28
C ALA A 44 1.57 1.54 -1.17
N LEU A 45 2.17 0.36 -1.34
CA LEU A 45 3.63 0.19 -1.33
C LEU A 45 4.31 1.00 -2.44
N GLN A 46 3.72 1.07 -3.63
CA GLN A 46 4.26 1.90 -4.71
C GLN A 46 4.25 3.39 -4.35
N LYS A 47 3.17 3.88 -3.71
CA LYS A 47 3.10 5.27 -3.21
C LYS A 47 4.17 5.56 -2.15
N ILE A 48 4.32 4.66 -1.18
CA ILE A 48 5.35 4.75 -0.13
C ILE A 48 6.74 4.74 -0.78
N LYS A 49 6.97 3.85 -1.75
CA LYS A 49 8.23 3.77 -2.50
C LYS A 49 8.54 5.10 -3.20
N THR A 50 7.57 5.68 -3.89
CA THR A 50 7.73 6.98 -4.55
C THR A 50 8.05 8.09 -3.57
N LEU A 51 7.40 8.11 -2.40
CA LEU A 51 7.60 9.18 -1.42
C LEU A 51 8.97 9.13 -0.74
N TYR A 52 9.46 7.94 -0.41
CA TYR A 52 10.64 7.78 0.45
C TYR A 52 11.89 7.29 -0.28
N PHE A 53 11.75 6.65 -1.45
CA PHE A 53 12.85 5.95 -2.12
C PHE A 53 13.09 6.41 -3.57
N ILE A 54 12.22 7.26 -4.14
CA ILE A 54 12.54 7.94 -5.40
C ILE A 54 13.32 9.21 -5.05
N ASP A 55 14.63 9.01 -5.01
CA ASP A 55 15.67 10.04 -5.00
C ASP A 55 15.46 11.03 -6.17
N GLU A 56 15.79 12.31 -5.96
CA GLU A 56 15.63 13.41 -6.94
C GLU A 56 16.34 13.14 -8.29
N THR A 57 17.18 12.11 -8.34
CA THR A 57 17.96 11.65 -9.48
C THR A 57 17.13 11.15 -10.67
N LEU A 58 15.85 10.79 -10.51
CA LEU A 58 14.97 10.43 -11.64
C LEU A 58 14.15 11.60 -12.23
N LYS A 59 14.08 12.76 -11.57
CA LYS A 59 13.41 13.96 -12.14
C LYS A 59 14.13 14.53 -13.37
N LYS A 60 15.43 14.23 -13.57
CA LYS A 60 16.24 14.73 -14.69
C LYS A 60 16.17 13.90 -15.98
N LYS A 61 15.47 12.76 -15.99
CA LYS A 61 15.37 11.87 -17.17
C LYS A 61 13.99 11.91 -17.87
N ALA A 62 13.08 12.75 -17.40
CA ALA A 62 11.70 12.84 -17.91
C ALA A 62 11.38 14.16 -18.62
N PHE A 63 12.40 14.94 -19.01
CA PHE A 63 12.30 16.08 -19.92
C PHE A 63 13.31 15.94 -21.05
#